data_AF-A0A9X3DC04-F1
#
_entry.id   AF-A0A9X3DC04-F1
#
_cell.length_a   1.000
_cell.length_b   1.000
_cell.length_c   1.000
_cell.angle_alpha   90.00
_cell.angle_beta   90.00
_cell.angle_gamma   90.00
#
_symmetry.space_group_name_H-M   'P 1'
#
loop_
_entity.id
_entity.type
_entity.pdbx_description
1 polymer ?
#
loop_
_entity_poly.entity_id
_entity_poly.type
_entity_poly.pdbx_seq_one_letter_code
_entity_poly.pdbx_strand_id
1 'polypeptide(L)' 'MTIQEYEDWFNSVEIPKGETMLFPGTTIVDPEKFLSVSIATLKASPDAKANAAIWHRLKVFKLLIESNL' A
#
# COMPACT_ATOMS: atom_id res chain seq x y z
N MET A 1 -0.87 -9.62 8.30
CA MET A 1 -1.97 -9.31 7.38
C MET A 1 -1.71 -10.02 6.08
N THR A 2 -2.66 -10.82 5.61
CA THR A 2 -2.73 -11.39 4.26
C THR A 2 -3.01 -10.27 3.25
N ILE A 3 -2.90 -10.57 1.95
CA ILE A 3 -3.22 -9.58 0.92
C ILE A 3 -4.70 -9.20 0.92
N GLN A 4 -5.59 -10.15 1.24
CA GLN A 4 -7.03 -9.88 1.35
C GLN A 4 -7.32 -8.92 2.50
N GLU A 5 -6.71 -9.13 3.66
CA GLU A 5 -6.89 -8.24 4.81
C GLU A 5 -6.41 -6.81 4.52
N TYR A 6 -5.38 -6.64 3.69
CA TYR A 6 -4.95 -5.30 3.25
C TYR A 6 -5.94 -4.66 2.29
N GLU A 7 -6.42 -5.41 1.29
CA GLU A 7 -7.41 -4.90 0.33
C GLU A 7 -8.69 -4.47 1.04
N ASP A 8 -9.21 -5.31 1.93
CA ASP A 8 -10.42 -5.01 2.71
C ASP A 8 -10.23 -3.76 3.57
N TRP A 9 -9.07 -3.64 4.23
CA TRP A 9 -8.76 -2.47 5.05
C TRP A 9 -8.69 -1.19 4.21
N PHE A 10 -7.93 -1.18 3.11
CA PHE A 10 -7.81 0.00 2.24
C PHE A 10 -9.15 0.39 1.57
N ASN A 11 -10.05 -0.56 1.34
CA ASN A 11 -11.40 -0.26 0.84
C ASN A 11 -12.33 0.35 1.91
N SER A 12 -11.96 0.28 3.20
CA SER A 12 -12.78 0.75 4.32
C SER A 12 -12.38 2.11 4.88
N VAL A 13 -11.26 2.68 4.41
CA VAL A 13 -10.71 3.95 4.91
C VAL A 13 -10.65 4.98 3.78
N GLU A 14 -10.61 6.26 4.14
CA GLU A 14 -10.36 7.31 3.15
C GLU A 14 -8.89 7.28 2.72
N ILE A 15 -8.66 7.09 1.43
CA ILE A 15 -7.32 7.11 0.85
C ILE A 15 -6.89 8.58 0.63
N PRO A 16 -5.69 8.98 1.08
CA PRO A 16 -5.15 10.30 0.84
C PRO A 16 -5.19 10.67 -0.64
N LYS A 17 -5.61 11.90 -0.94
CA LYS A 17 -5.62 12.44 -2.29
C LYS A 17 -4.28 13.10 -2.61
N GLY A 18 -3.74 12.79 -3.78
CA GLY A 18 -2.48 13.36 -4.26
C GLY A 18 -1.23 12.66 -3.75
N GLU A 19 -0.08 13.28 -3.98
CA GLU A 19 1.21 12.66 -3.69
C GLU A 19 1.41 12.44 -2.19
N THR A 20 1.81 11.23 -1.80
CA THR A 20 2.08 10.86 -0.41
C THR A 20 3.52 10.38 -0.26
N MET A 21 4.31 11.11 0.52
CA MET A 21 5.65 10.65 0.90
C MET A 21 5.54 9.54 1.95
N LEU A 22 6.08 8.35 1.65
CA LEU A 22 6.09 7.23 2.58
C LEU A 22 7.22 7.35 3.61
N PHE A 23 8.41 7.64 3.10
CA PHE A 23 9.65 7.83 3.84
C PHE A 23 10.65 8.59 2.96
N PRO A 24 11.75 9.15 3.51
CA PRO A 24 12.69 9.92 2.74
C PRO A 24 13.15 9.20 1.46
N GLY A 25 12.98 9.86 0.32
CA GLY A 25 13.32 9.30 -0.99
C GLY A 25 12.28 8.34 -1.59
N THR A 26 11.09 8.21 -1.01
CA THR A 26 10.00 7.41 -1.58
C THR A 26 8.66 8.12 -1.46
N THR A 27 8.11 8.48 -2.61
CA THR A 27 6.80 9.13 -2.75
C THR A 27 5.90 8.28 -3.63
N ILE A 28 4.66 8.10 -3.19
CA ILE A 28 3.58 7.59 -4.02
C ILE A 28 2.92 8.79 -4.70
N VAL A 29 3.05 8.90 -6.02
CA VAL A 29 2.44 10.02 -6.77
C VAL A 29 0.92 9.87 -6.88
N ASP A 30 0.45 8.63 -7.00
CA ASP A 30 -0.96 8.28 -7.16
C ASP A 30 -1.30 7.12 -6.21
N PRO A 31 -1.85 7.42 -5.03
CA PRO A 31 -2.18 6.40 -4.02
C PRO A 31 -3.15 5.33 -4.48
N GLU A 32 -4.18 5.69 -5.25
CA GLU A 32 -5.16 4.72 -5.75
C GLU A 32 -4.52 3.75 -6.74
N LYS A 33 -3.74 4.28 -7.70
CA LYS A 33 -3.01 3.45 -8.66
C LYS A 33 -1.96 2.59 -7.98
N PHE A 34 -1.25 3.12 -7.01
CA PHE A 34 -0.28 2.36 -6.21
C PHE A 34 -0.94 1.17 -5.52
N LEU A 35 -2.08 1.39 -4.84
CA LEU A 35 -2.83 0.32 -4.18
C LEU A 35 -3.33 -0.72 -5.18
N SER A 36 -3.97 -0.30 -6.27
CA SER A 36 -4.50 -1.19 -7.30
C SER A 36 -3.43 -2.10 -7.88
N VAL A 37 -2.29 -1.54 -8.29
CA VAL A 37 -1.17 -2.32 -8.87
C VAL A 37 -0.51 -3.22 -7.83
N SER A 38 -0.29 -2.71 -6.61
CA SER A 38 0.35 -3.47 -5.53
C SER A 38 -0.50 -4.68 -5.13
N ILE A 39 -1.82 -4.48 -4.95
CA ILE A 39 -2.75 -5.53 -4.58
C ILE A 39 -2.85 -6.58 -5.68
N ALA A 40 -3.01 -6.17 -6.95
CA ALA A 40 -3.04 -7.10 -8.08
C ALA A 40 -1.76 -7.94 -8.17
N THR A 41 -0.60 -7.31 -8.01
CA THR A 41 0.71 -7.99 -8.05
C THR A 41 0.85 -9.02 -6.93
N LEU A 42 0.44 -8.65 -5.71
CA LEU A 42 0.52 -9.54 -4.55
C LEU A 42 -0.52 -10.66 -4.59
N LYS A 43 -1.71 -10.44 -5.16
CA LYS A 43 -2.69 -11.52 -5.39
C LYS A 43 -2.16 -12.58 -6.35
N ALA A 44 -1.42 -12.18 -7.39
CA ALA A 44 -0.87 -13.11 -8.38
C ALA A 44 0.30 -13.94 -7.81
N SER A 45 1.14 -13.35 -6.95
CA SER A 45 2.29 -14.07 -6.36
C SER A 45 2.70 -13.45 -5.01
N PRO A 46 2.01 -13.78 -3.90
CA PRO A 46 2.20 -13.08 -2.62
C PRO A 46 3.58 -13.30 -2.00
N ASP A 47 4.14 -14.49 -2.18
CA ASP A 47 5.39 -14.93 -1.54
C ASP A 47 6.64 -14.75 -2.42
N ALA A 48 6.50 -14.14 -3.60
CA ALA A 48 7.63 -13.85 -4.45
C ALA A 48 8.61 -12.90 -3.74
N LYS A 49 9.89 -13.29 -3.66
CA LYS A 49 10.94 -12.47 -3.00
C LYS A 49 11.03 -11.05 -3.55
N ALA A 50 10.76 -10.87 -4.85
CA ALA A 50 10.73 -9.56 -5.51
C ALA A 50 9.66 -8.60 -4.92
N ASN A 51 8.61 -9.15 -4.31
CA ASN A 51 7.49 -8.39 -3.76
C ASN A 51 7.72 -7.88 -2.33
N ALA A 52 8.86 -8.20 -1.70
CA ALA A 52 9.19 -7.70 -0.36
C ALA A 52 9.12 -6.16 -0.25
N ALA A 53 9.53 -5.45 -1.30
CA ALA A 53 9.45 -3.99 -1.35
C ALA A 53 8.01 -3.46 -1.48
N ILE A 54 7.09 -4.25 -2.06
CA ILE A 54 5.67 -3.89 -2.17
C ILE A 54 5.02 -4.04 -0.80
N TRP A 55 5.25 -5.18 -0.14
CA TRP A 55 4.79 -5.43 1.22
C TRP A 55 5.24 -4.34 2.21
N HIS A 56 6.52 -3.97 2.15
CA HIS A 56 7.05 -2.89 2.99
C HIS A 56 6.32 -1.57 2.75
N ARG A 57 6.13 -1.17 1.49
CA ARG A 57 5.44 0.07 1.14
C ARG A 57 3.97 0.07 1.55
N LEU A 58 3.24 -1.03 1.37
CA LEU A 58 1.85 -1.15 1.85
C LEU A 58 1.76 -1.02 3.37
N LYS A 59 2.68 -1.65 4.11
CA LYS A 59 2.73 -1.54 5.57
C LYS A 59 2.98 -0.10 6.03
N VAL A 60 3.95 0.58 5.44
CA VAL A 60 4.25 1.98 5.79
C VAL A 60 3.09 2.90 5.42
N PHE A 61 2.49 2.69 4.24
CA PHE A 61 1.35 3.49 3.81
C PHE A 61 0.15 3.33 4.74
N LYS A 62 -0.17 2.10 5.14
CA LYS A 62 -1.19 1.82 6.15
C LYS A 62 -0.89 2.54 7.47
N LEU A 63 0.33 2.42 8.00
CA LEU A 63 0.73 3.10 9.24
C LEU A 63 0.60 4.62 9.15
N LEU A 64 0.90 5.22 8.00
CA LEU A 64 0.76 6.66 7.78
C LEU A 64 -0.71 7.10 7.83
N ILE A 65 -1.61 6.32 7.24
CA ILE A 65 -3.05 6.59 7.30
C ILE A 65 -3.54 6.43 8.75
N GLU A 66 -3.13 5.38 9.45
CA GLU A 66 -3.47 5.14 10.86
C GLU A 66 -2.92 6.20 11.83
N SER A 67 -1.86 6.93 11.44
CA SER A 67 -1.23 7.95 12.28
C SER A 67 -1.75 9.38 12.02
N ASN A 68 -2.49 9.59 10.93
CA ASN A 68 -2.94 10.92 10.49
C ASN A 68 -4.47 11.04 10.39
N LEU A 69 -5.23 9.98 10.72
CA LEU A 69 -6.68 9.99 10.89
C LEU A 69 -7.06 9.82 12.37
#